data_AF-A0A8H7NPB4-F1
#
_entry.id   AF-A0A8H7NPB4-F1
#
_cell.length_a   1.000
_cell.length_b   1.000
_cell.length_c   1.000
_cell.angle_alpha   90.00
_cell.angle_beta   90.00
_cell.angle_gamma   90.00
#
_symmetry.space_group_name_H-M   'P 1'
#
loop_
_entity.id
_entity.type
_entity.pdbx_description
1 polymer ?
#
loop_
_entity_poly.entity_id
_entity_poly.type
_entity_poly.pdbx_seq_one_letter_code
_entity_poly.pdbx_strand_id
1 'polypeptide(L)'
;MAFIDELNESEVEARFIFEDVMSKAFELGEIRELPDSAAISGRSYHLTAVFFGQSLLELLWLRLALLRMLYELAVLRNLAQAQVYGAEYQVLCLEAWKFIPFVYGLDPLIATWSLTPFTLAFEGAEGFEREYLLNMVIEVDSYRQSFPRDHELLASTLVHHAMMLTGRFPWP
;
A
#
# COMPACT_ATOMS: atom_id res chain seq x y z
N MET A 1 8.54 -18.49 17.05
CA MET A 1 7.58 -19.22 16.21
C MET A 1 6.19 -18.69 16.48
N ALA A 2 5.64 -18.84 17.70
CA ALA A 2 4.32 -18.31 18.08
C ALA A 2 3.97 -16.92 17.51
N PHE A 3 4.85 -15.90 17.67
CA PHE A 3 4.59 -14.56 17.11
C PHE A 3 4.50 -14.50 15.57
N ILE A 4 5.32 -15.26 14.84
CA ILE A 4 5.24 -15.32 13.38
C ILE A 4 3.95 -16.01 12.96
N ASP A 5 3.56 -17.05 13.70
CA ASP A 5 2.33 -17.80 13.45
C ASP A 5 1.10 -16.89 13.68
N GLU A 6 1.07 -16.14 14.78
CA GLU A 6 0.01 -15.15 15.09
C GLU A 6 -0.09 -14.02 14.04
N LEU A 7 1.05 -13.49 13.59
CA LEU A 7 1.07 -12.49 12.51
C LEU A 7 0.55 -13.08 11.19
N ASN A 8 0.91 -14.32 10.89
CA ASN A 8 0.46 -15.01 9.70
C ASN A 8 -1.05 -15.30 9.76
N GLU A 9 -1.57 -15.71 10.92
CA GLU A 9 -3.02 -15.85 11.15
C GLU A 9 -3.75 -14.52 10.92
N SER A 10 -3.21 -13.43 11.44
CA SER A 10 -3.75 -12.08 11.25
C SER A 10 -3.73 -11.64 9.77
N GLU A 11 -2.65 -11.95 9.03
CA GLU A 11 -2.58 -11.68 7.59
C GLU A 11 -3.62 -12.49 6.82
N VAL A 12 -3.77 -13.78 7.13
CA VAL A 12 -4.73 -14.68 6.48
C VAL A 12 -6.16 -14.19 6.71
N GLU A 13 -6.49 -13.77 7.94
CA GLU A 13 -7.81 -13.20 8.26
C GLU A 13 -8.04 -11.89 7.51
N ALA A 14 -7.07 -10.97 7.53
CA ALA A 14 -7.18 -9.70 6.81
C ALA A 14 -7.30 -9.90 5.29
N ARG A 15 -6.59 -10.89 4.72
CA ARG A 15 -6.70 -11.29 3.32
C ARG A 15 -8.09 -11.79 3.00
N PHE A 16 -8.62 -12.71 3.79
CA PHE A 16 -9.95 -13.27 3.58
C PHE A 16 -11.02 -12.16 3.60
N ILE A 17 -10.96 -11.26 4.58
CA ILE A 17 -11.88 -10.12 4.67
C ILE A 17 -11.74 -9.22 3.43
N PHE A 18 -10.50 -8.90 3.04
CA PHE A 18 -10.25 -8.04 1.88
C PHE A 18 -10.81 -8.65 0.59
N GLU A 19 -10.53 -9.93 0.34
CA GLU A 19 -10.99 -10.64 -0.85
C GLU A 19 -12.51 -10.75 -0.91
N ASP A 20 -13.16 -11.08 0.21
CA ASP A 20 -14.62 -11.15 0.30
C ASP A 20 -15.27 -9.79 0.05
N VAL A 21 -14.76 -8.72 0.69
CA VAL A 21 -15.27 -7.36 0.50
C VAL A 21 -15.05 -6.86 -0.92
N MET A 22 -13.85 -7.07 -1.50
CA MET A 22 -13.56 -6.68 -2.88
C MET A 22 -14.45 -7.42 -3.87
N SER A 23 -14.57 -8.76 -3.72
CA SER A 23 -15.45 -9.57 -4.54
C SER A 23 -16.89 -9.04 -4.49
N LYS A 24 -17.40 -8.79 -3.27
CA LYS A 24 -18.76 -8.28 -3.10
C LYS A 24 -18.95 -6.88 -3.69
N ALA A 25 -17.96 -6.02 -3.54
CA ALA A 25 -17.98 -4.66 -4.08
C ALA A 25 -17.97 -4.65 -5.61
N PHE A 26 -17.25 -5.57 -6.25
CA PHE A 26 -17.34 -5.76 -7.70
C PHE A 26 -18.71 -6.26 -8.15
N GLU A 27 -19.28 -7.26 -7.45
CA GLU A 27 -20.63 -7.78 -7.76
C GLU A 27 -21.70 -6.69 -7.68
N LEU A 28 -21.60 -5.82 -6.66
CA LEU A 28 -22.53 -4.70 -6.45
C LEU A 28 -22.22 -3.49 -7.34
N GLY A 29 -21.07 -3.48 -8.03
CA GLY A 29 -20.63 -2.38 -8.88
C GLY A 29 -20.16 -1.13 -8.11
N GLU A 30 -19.87 -1.28 -6.81
CA GLU A 30 -19.29 -0.26 -5.93
C GLU A 30 -17.82 0.02 -6.27
N ILE A 31 -17.13 -0.97 -6.85
CA ILE A 31 -15.80 -0.83 -7.46
C ILE A 31 -15.88 -1.26 -8.91
N ARG A 32 -15.21 -0.51 -9.77
CA ARG A 32 -14.98 -0.88 -11.17
C ARG A 32 -13.50 -0.77 -11.49
N GLU A 33 -12.94 -1.82 -12.07
CA GLU A 33 -11.58 -1.82 -12.57
C GLU A 33 -11.58 -1.47 -14.06
N LEU A 34 -11.12 -0.26 -14.37
CA LEU A 34 -11.11 0.26 -15.74
C LEU A 34 -9.68 0.28 -16.30
N PRO A 35 -9.51 0.14 -17.63
CA PRO A 35 -8.23 0.39 -18.28
C PRO A 35 -7.80 1.86 -18.08
N ASP A 36 -6.54 2.07 -17.70
CA ASP A 36 -5.96 3.38 -17.47
C ASP A 36 -4.50 3.37 -17.91
N SER A 37 -4.22 4.01 -19.03
CA SER A 37 -2.87 4.06 -19.61
C SER A 37 -1.88 4.91 -18.82
N ALA A 38 -2.36 5.73 -17.88
CA ALA A 38 -1.52 6.53 -16.99
C ALA A 38 -1.22 5.80 -15.68
N ALA A 39 -1.97 4.76 -15.33
CA ALA A 39 -1.73 3.97 -14.12
C ALA A 39 -0.55 3.01 -14.28
N ILE A 40 0.19 2.78 -13.20
CA ILE A 40 1.35 1.86 -13.17
C ILE A 40 0.97 0.45 -13.67
N SER A 41 -0.16 -0.08 -13.20
CA SER A 41 -0.65 -1.41 -13.56
C SER A 41 -1.41 -1.45 -14.89
N GLY A 42 -1.55 -0.32 -15.58
CA GLY A 42 -2.41 -0.17 -16.76
C GLY A 42 -3.91 -0.19 -16.45
N ARG A 43 -4.30 -0.25 -15.18
CA ARG A 43 -5.68 -0.29 -14.70
C ARG A 43 -5.85 0.51 -13.42
N SER A 44 -7.07 0.97 -13.16
CA SER A 44 -7.39 1.75 -11.96
C SER A 44 -8.75 1.38 -11.38
N TYR A 45 -8.90 1.64 -10.09
CA TYR A 45 -10.14 1.44 -9.37
C TYR A 45 -10.94 2.73 -9.30
N HIS A 46 -12.19 2.63 -9.75
CA HIS A 46 -13.21 3.66 -9.62
C HIS A 46 -14.22 3.22 -8.59
N LEU A 47 -14.34 4.01 -7.53
CA LEU A 47 -15.23 3.73 -6.42
C LEU A 47 -16.41 4.71 -6.41
N THR A 48 -17.57 4.20 -6.04
CA THR A 48 -18.82 4.96 -5.90
C THR A 48 -18.87 5.78 -4.62
N ALA A 49 -18.28 5.27 -3.53
CA ALA A 49 -18.36 5.85 -2.20
C ALA A 49 -16.97 6.09 -1.60
N VAL A 50 -16.70 7.35 -1.21
CA VAL A 50 -15.41 7.78 -0.63
C VAL A 50 -15.07 6.99 0.64
N PHE A 51 -15.99 6.93 1.61
CA PHE A 51 -15.75 6.25 2.89
C PHE A 51 -15.41 4.76 2.70
N PHE A 52 -16.06 4.12 1.74
CA PHE A 52 -15.80 2.73 1.40
C PHE A 52 -14.39 2.56 0.83
N GLY A 53 -13.98 3.41 -0.11
CA GLY A 53 -12.62 3.37 -0.67
C GLY A 53 -11.52 3.65 0.33
N GLN A 54 -11.75 4.56 1.28
CA GLN A 54 -10.84 4.77 2.39
C GLN A 54 -10.72 3.54 3.27
N SER A 55 -11.84 2.90 3.62
CA SER A 55 -11.83 1.69 4.44
C SER A 55 -11.06 0.54 3.77
N LEU A 56 -11.17 0.42 2.45
CA LEU A 56 -10.40 -0.54 1.66
C LEU A 56 -8.90 -0.20 1.63
N LEU A 57 -8.55 1.08 1.47
CA LEU A 57 -7.15 1.53 1.54
C LEU A 57 -6.53 1.23 2.90
N GLU A 58 -7.25 1.43 4.00
CA GLU A 58 -6.76 1.10 5.35
C GLU A 58 -6.57 -0.41 5.54
N LEU A 59 -7.51 -1.23 5.04
CA LEU A 59 -7.36 -2.68 5.07
C LEU A 59 -6.16 -3.14 4.23
N LEU A 60 -5.96 -2.51 3.08
CA LEU A 60 -4.82 -2.77 2.21
C LEU A 60 -3.49 -2.36 2.87
N TRP A 61 -3.46 -1.21 3.55
CA TRP A 61 -2.32 -0.78 4.37
C TRP A 61 -1.97 -1.80 5.45
N LEU A 62 -2.96 -2.28 6.22
CA LEU A 62 -2.75 -3.29 7.24
C LEU A 62 -2.12 -4.56 6.66
N ARG A 63 -2.65 -5.04 5.53
CA ARG A 63 -2.11 -6.23 4.85
C ARG A 63 -0.69 -6.02 4.33
N LEU A 64 -0.40 -4.87 3.71
CA LEU A 64 0.97 -4.52 3.26
C LEU A 64 1.94 -4.53 4.45
N ALA A 65 1.54 -3.97 5.59
CA ALA A 65 2.38 -3.95 6.79
C ALA A 65 2.64 -5.37 7.32
N LEU A 66 1.59 -6.20 7.44
CA LEU A 66 1.70 -7.58 7.90
C LEU A 66 2.60 -8.42 6.99
N LEU A 67 2.39 -8.38 5.68
CA LEU A 67 3.21 -9.12 4.71
C LEU A 67 4.67 -8.66 4.74
N ARG A 68 4.93 -7.36 4.86
CA ARG A 68 6.31 -6.85 4.98
C ARG A 68 6.97 -7.31 6.27
N MET A 69 6.27 -7.28 7.41
CA MET A 69 6.78 -7.80 8.67
C MET A 69 7.07 -9.30 8.60
N LEU A 70 6.17 -10.10 8.01
CA LEU A 70 6.34 -11.54 7.82
C LEU A 70 7.53 -11.85 6.91
N TYR A 71 7.68 -11.13 5.79
CA TYR A 71 8.82 -11.24 4.90
C TYR A 71 10.13 -11.05 5.65
N GLU A 72 10.26 -9.96 6.39
CA GLU A 72 11.50 -9.60 7.10
C GLU A 72 11.84 -10.61 8.20
N LEU A 73 10.84 -11.04 8.98
CA LEU A 73 11.02 -12.07 9.99
C LEU A 73 11.43 -13.41 9.36
N ALA A 74 10.85 -13.77 8.21
CA ALA A 74 11.21 -14.98 7.48
C ALA A 74 12.65 -14.91 6.93
N VAL A 75 13.07 -13.76 6.38
CA VAL A 75 14.46 -13.54 5.93
C VAL A 75 15.43 -13.65 7.11
N LEU A 76 15.16 -12.97 8.23
CA LEU A 76 16.01 -13.00 9.44
C LEU A 76 16.16 -14.41 10.01
N ARG A 77 15.13 -15.25 9.86
CA ARG A 77 15.11 -16.64 10.34
C ARG A 77 15.54 -17.64 9.26
N ASN A 78 15.89 -17.19 8.06
CA ASN A 78 16.23 -18.01 6.90
C ASN A 78 15.16 -19.08 6.58
N LEU A 79 13.89 -18.66 6.61
CA LEU A 79 12.74 -19.50 6.32
C LEU A 79 12.41 -19.47 4.81
N ALA A 80 11.97 -20.61 4.26
CA ALA A 80 11.61 -20.71 2.84
C ALA A 80 10.42 -19.81 2.46
N GLN A 81 9.55 -19.52 3.43
CA GLN A 81 8.34 -18.69 3.28
C GLN A 81 8.67 -17.24 2.91
N ALA A 82 9.90 -16.77 3.12
CA ALA A 82 10.31 -15.42 2.75
C ALA A 82 10.00 -15.09 1.28
N GLN A 83 10.23 -16.05 0.36
CA GLN A 83 9.92 -15.85 -1.06
C GLN A 83 8.41 -15.71 -1.31
N VAL A 84 7.60 -16.46 -0.58
CA VAL A 84 6.13 -16.43 -0.70
C VAL A 84 5.60 -15.08 -0.24
N TYR A 85 5.98 -14.64 0.97
CA TYR A 85 5.57 -13.34 1.49
C TYR A 85 6.05 -12.18 0.61
N GLY A 86 7.27 -12.27 0.06
CA GLY A 86 7.78 -11.26 -0.86
C GLY A 86 6.97 -11.17 -2.15
N ALA A 87 6.59 -12.31 -2.74
CA ALA A 87 5.76 -12.35 -3.94
C ALA A 87 4.34 -11.83 -3.67
N GLU A 88 3.71 -12.24 -2.57
CA GLU A 88 2.37 -11.76 -2.18
C GLU A 88 2.37 -10.25 -1.90
N TYR A 89 3.41 -9.75 -1.24
CA TYR A 89 3.60 -8.32 -1.00
C TYR A 89 3.69 -7.52 -2.31
N GLN A 90 4.43 -8.03 -3.31
CA GLN A 90 4.54 -7.38 -4.62
C GLN A 90 3.20 -7.30 -5.36
N VAL A 91 2.43 -8.39 -5.34
CA VAL A 91 1.06 -8.39 -5.89
C VAL A 91 0.20 -7.35 -5.18
N LEU A 92 0.28 -7.27 -3.86
CA LEU A 92 -0.52 -6.32 -3.10
C LEU A 92 -0.11 -4.86 -3.34
N CYS A 93 1.17 -4.58 -3.61
CA CYS A 93 1.64 -3.25 -4.02
C CYS A 93 0.97 -2.81 -5.33
N LEU A 94 0.90 -3.70 -6.32
CA LEU A 94 0.22 -3.42 -7.60
C LEU A 94 -1.27 -3.13 -7.39
N GLU A 95 -1.94 -3.88 -6.51
CA GLU A 95 -3.33 -3.62 -6.15
C GLU A 95 -3.50 -2.27 -5.42
N ALA A 96 -2.56 -1.88 -4.56
CA ALA A 96 -2.54 -0.57 -3.91
C ALA A 96 -2.53 0.56 -4.94
N TRP A 97 -1.66 0.45 -5.95
CA TRP A 97 -1.46 1.49 -6.94
C TRP A 97 -2.68 1.74 -7.83
N LYS A 98 -3.59 0.76 -7.96
CA LYS A 98 -4.87 0.96 -8.66
C LYS A 98 -5.78 1.98 -7.96
N PHE A 99 -5.60 2.24 -6.68
CA PHE A 99 -6.35 3.26 -5.93
C PHE A 99 -5.83 4.69 -6.14
N ILE A 100 -4.69 4.90 -6.83
CA ILE A 100 -4.11 6.24 -6.99
C ILE A 100 -5.10 7.24 -7.61
N PRO A 101 -5.82 6.92 -8.70
CA PRO A 101 -6.81 7.84 -9.26
C PRO A 101 -7.96 8.16 -8.30
N PHE A 102 -8.35 7.21 -7.45
CA PHE A 102 -9.33 7.45 -6.39
C PHE A 102 -8.79 8.47 -5.38
N VAL A 103 -7.54 8.34 -4.94
CA VAL A 103 -6.90 9.28 -3.99
C VAL A 103 -6.85 10.71 -4.57
N TYR A 104 -6.53 10.86 -5.85
CA TYR A 104 -6.57 12.16 -6.53
C TYR A 104 -7.96 12.80 -6.55
N GLY A 105 -9.03 12.00 -6.51
CA GLY A 105 -10.40 12.48 -6.46
C GLY A 105 -10.89 12.91 -5.07
N LEU A 106 -10.08 12.73 -4.02
CA LEU A 106 -10.46 13.06 -2.65
C LEU A 106 -10.24 14.55 -2.32
N ASP A 107 -10.89 15.03 -1.27
CA ASP A 107 -10.53 16.31 -0.67
C ASP A 107 -9.04 16.32 -0.28
N PRO A 108 -8.28 17.41 -0.51
CA PRO A 108 -6.83 17.43 -0.28
C PRO A 108 -6.39 16.99 1.12
N LEU A 109 -7.18 17.32 2.16
CA LEU A 109 -6.86 16.91 3.52
C LEU A 109 -7.00 15.40 3.68
N ILE A 110 -8.07 14.83 3.11
CA ILE A 110 -8.34 13.41 3.14
C ILE A 110 -7.30 12.65 2.31
N ALA A 111 -7.01 13.13 1.09
CA ALA A 111 -6.03 12.53 0.19
C ALA A 111 -4.66 12.38 0.87
N THR A 112 -4.23 13.41 1.62
CA THR A 112 -2.96 13.38 2.35
C THR A 112 -2.93 12.27 3.42
N TRP A 113 -4.04 12.01 4.12
CA TRP A 113 -4.10 10.92 5.09
C TRP A 113 -4.11 9.54 4.44
N SER A 114 -4.66 9.45 3.23
CA SER A 114 -4.66 8.23 2.42
C SER A 114 -3.31 7.90 1.78
N LEU A 115 -2.23 8.65 2.06
CA LEU A 115 -0.89 8.36 1.55
C LEU A 115 -0.18 7.19 2.25
N THR A 116 -0.58 6.83 3.47
CA THR A 116 0.10 5.81 4.29
C THR A 116 0.29 4.45 3.59
N PRO A 117 -0.73 3.85 2.95
CA PRO A 117 -0.55 2.60 2.19
C PRO A 117 0.53 2.70 1.10
N PHE A 118 0.64 3.86 0.44
CA PHE A 118 1.61 4.08 -0.64
C PHE A 118 3.03 4.22 -0.14
N THR A 119 3.24 4.65 1.11
CA THR A 119 4.58 4.65 1.71
C THR A 119 5.12 3.23 1.84
N LEU A 120 4.27 2.26 2.22
CA LEU A 120 4.63 0.85 2.23
C LEU A 120 4.80 0.33 0.82
N ALA A 121 3.85 0.59 -0.08
CA ALA A 121 3.92 0.08 -1.45
C ALA A 121 5.10 0.65 -2.26
N PHE A 122 5.67 1.79 -1.85
CA PHE A 122 6.85 2.39 -2.46
C PHE A 122 8.10 1.51 -2.36
N GLU A 123 8.24 0.68 -1.32
CA GLU A 123 9.37 -0.26 -1.23
C GLU A 123 9.29 -1.39 -2.26
N GLY A 124 8.09 -1.69 -2.77
CA GLY A 124 7.88 -2.66 -3.84
C GLY A 124 8.17 -2.09 -5.23
N ALA A 125 8.25 -0.77 -5.38
CA ALA A 125 8.35 -0.09 -6.66
C ALA A 125 9.78 -0.06 -7.23
N GLU A 126 9.90 -0.22 -8.55
CA GLU A 126 11.16 -0.14 -9.29
C GLU A 126 11.09 0.82 -10.48
N GLY A 127 12.23 1.41 -10.86
CA GLY A 127 12.33 2.26 -12.06
C GLY A 127 11.27 3.38 -12.12
N PHE A 128 10.44 3.35 -13.17
CA PHE A 128 9.41 4.36 -13.41
C PHE A 128 8.31 4.40 -12.32
N GLU A 129 8.05 3.26 -11.67
CA GLU A 129 7.01 3.15 -10.64
C GLU A 129 7.35 4.03 -9.44
N ARG A 130 8.64 4.07 -9.07
CA ARG A 130 9.13 4.93 -7.99
C ARG A 130 8.92 6.41 -8.31
N GLU A 131 9.32 6.82 -9.51
CA GLU A 131 9.15 8.21 -9.95
C GLU A 131 7.67 8.61 -9.97
N TYR A 132 6.81 7.73 -10.45
CA TYR A 132 5.36 7.93 -10.43
C TYR A 132 4.83 8.14 -9.01
N LEU A 133 5.20 7.28 -8.07
CA LEU A 133 4.75 7.37 -6.67
C LEU A 133 5.29 8.63 -5.98
N LEU A 134 6.52 9.05 -6.25
CA LEU A 134 7.08 10.29 -5.70
C LEU A 134 6.31 11.51 -6.19
N ASN A 135 6.03 11.58 -7.50
CA ASN A 135 5.23 12.65 -8.09
C ASN A 135 3.82 12.67 -7.48
N MET A 136 3.20 11.50 -7.33
CA MET A 136 1.89 11.37 -6.70
C MET A 136 1.88 11.90 -5.27
N VAL A 137 2.86 11.52 -4.44
CA VAL A 137 2.97 12.02 -3.06
C VAL A 137 3.13 13.54 -3.05
N ILE A 138 3.97 14.10 -3.92
CA ILE A 138 4.17 15.55 -4.01
C ILE A 138 2.87 16.27 -4.36
N GLU A 139 2.15 15.76 -5.35
CA GLU A 139 0.90 16.34 -5.82
C GLU A 139 -0.20 16.28 -4.76
N VAL A 140 -0.39 15.11 -4.13
CA VAL A 140 -1.39 14.91 -3.08
C VAL A 140 -1.06 15.73 -1.82
N ASP A 141 0.21 15.83 -1.44
CA ASP A 141 0.67 16.64 -0.31
C ASP A 141 0.84 18.13 -0.68
N SER A 142 0.41 18.58 -1.87
CA SER A 142 0.57 19.99 -2.29
C SER A 142 -0.06 21.00 -1.32
N TYR A 143 -1.15 20.59 -0.64
CA TYR A 143 -1.86 21.40 0.35
C TYR A 143 -1.16 21.44 1.72
N ARG A 144 -0.79 20.29 2.30
CA ARG A 144 -0.20 20.23 3.66
C ARG A 144 1.29 20.50 3.67
N GLN A 145 1.99 20.19 2.58
CA GLN A 145 3.44 20.36 2.43
C GLN A 145 4.24 19.71 3.57
N SER A 146 3.77 18.55 4.01
CA SER A 146 4.39 17.77 5.08
C SER A 146 5.59 16.97 4.61
N PHE A 147 5.69 16.71 3.30
CA PHE A 147 6.77 15.97 2.68
C PHE A 147 7.79 16.89 1.98
N PRO A 148 9.09 16.51 1.96
CA PRO A 148 10.09 17.21 1.17
C PRO A 148 9.76 17.13 -0.33
N ARG A 149 10.10 18.19 -1.08
CA ARG A 149 9.87 18.27 -2.53
C ARG A 149 11.03 17.73 -3.37
N ASP A 150 12.20 17.60 -2.76
CA ASP A 150 13.33 16.93 -3.36
C ASP A 150 13.08 15.42 -3.43
N HIS A 151 13.22 14.82 -4.62
CA HIS A 151 12.85 13.43 -4.86
C HIS A 151 13.73 12.44 -4.09
N GLU A 152 15.02 12.71 -3.93
CA GLU A 152 15.93 11.82 -3.20
C GLU A 152 15.59 11.83 -1.71
N LEU A 153 15.40 13.03 -1.14
CA LEU A 153 15.01 13.18 0.25
C LEU A 153 13.61 12.59 0.51
N LEU A 154 12.67 12.77 -0.43
CA LEU A 154 11.34 12.17 -0.35
C LEU A 154 11.40 10.64 -0.37
N ALA A 155 12.13 10.05 -1.32
CA ALA A 155 12.29 8.60 -1.38
C ALA A 155 12.84 8.03 -0.07
N SER A 156 13.85 8.67 0.51
CA SER A 156 14.40 8.26 1.81
C SER A 156 13.39 8.40 2.95
N THR A 157 12.55 9.45 2.92
CA THR A 157 11.50 9.70 3.91
C THR A 157 10.39 8.64 3.84
N LEU A 158 9.96 8.27 2.62
CA LEU A 158 8.93 7.24 2.43
C LEU A 158 9.41 5.87 2.92
N VAL A 159 10.65 5.48 2.59
CA VAL A 159 11.25 4.24 3.10
C VAL A 159 11.37 4.28 4.62
N HIS A 160 11.81 5.41 5.18
CA HIS A 160 11.89 5.57 6.63
C HIS A 160 10.52 5.41 7.32
N HIS A 161 9.46 6.01 6.76
CA HIS A 161 8.09 5.82 7.24
C HIS A 161 7.66 4.34 7.16
N ALA A 162 7.92 3.67 6.04
CA ALA A 162 7.63 2.25 5.87
C ALA A 162 8.36 1.38 6.92
N MET A 163 9.61 1.70 7.23
CA MET A 163 10.39 1.02 8.27
C MET A 163 9.79 1.22 9.67
N MET A 164 9.32 2.43 10.00
CA MET A 164 8.65 2.68 11.28
C MET A 164 7.36 1.87 11.41
N LEU A 165 6.54 1.83 10.35
CA LEU A 165 5.27 1.10 10.33
C LEU A 165 5.43 -0.42 10.44
N THR A 166 6.61 -0.94 10.10
CA THR A 166 6.91 -2.37 10.08
C THR A 166 7.90 -2.81 11.16
N GLY A 167 8.19 -1.92 12.13
CA GLY A 167 9.08 -2.24 13.26
C GLY A 167 10.55 -2.46 12.87
N ARG A 168 10.97 -2.03 11.68
CA ARG A 168 12.35 -2.10 11.19
C ARG A 168 13.19 -0.88 11.54
N PHE A 169 12.57 0.15 12.12
CA PHE A 169 13.29 1.35 12.51
C PHE A 169 14.30 1.02 13.62
N PRO A 170 15.59 1.33 13.46
CA PRO A 170 16.57 1.12 14.51
C PRO A 170 16.22 1.99 15.71
N TRP A 171 15.92 1.36 16.85
CA TRP A 171 15.78 2.07 18.11
C TRP A 171 17.14 2.71 18.48
N PRO A 172 17.19 3.98 18.90
CA PRO A 172 18.43 4.63 19.32
C PRO A 172 19.09 3.93 20.51
#